data_AF-A0A7C2Q5D9-F1
#
_entry.id   AF-A0A7C2Q5D9-F1
#
_cell.length_a   1.000
_cell.length_b   1.000
_cell.length_c   1.000
_cell.angle_alpha   90.00
_cell.angle_beta   90.00
_cell.angle_gamma   90.00
#
_symmetry.space_group_name_H-M   'P 1'
#
loop_
_entity.id
_entity.type
_entity.pdbx_description
1 polymer ?
#
loop_
_entity_poly.entity_id
_entity_poly.type
_entity_poly.pdbx_seq_one_letter_code
_entity_poly.pdbx_strand_id
1 'polypeptide(L)'
;MDELLRRCEEIIRDVSFATVRRWKAEHPDGKAIAYFPVYAPVEVIAAAGMLPVGLHGAGDQLELQHADARFGSFICSIVKTTLELGLTGRLAPFDGLLFSSICDSARNLCFVLKRNFPQLYVDFLHLPHNAESASSREFLRSEYARLKAALPGTEIVALTMGPPQAEAALVRCLELGADRAVLASDRRFAGADTWATALTLAAVIRATHPDFDLILVGKQAIDGDTAQVGPELAEILGIPQIMYGVEMSWAANGKRIRVRREIETGYEVVEARLPALV
;
A
#
# COMPACT_ATOMS: atom_id res chain seq x y z
N MET A 1 20.80 -14.78 -10.45
CA MET A 1 19.43 -15.33 -10.46
C MET A 1 19.21 -16.21 -9.23
N ASP A 2 20.01 -17.25 -9.03
CA ASP A 2 19.84 -18.22 -7.93
C ASP A 2 19.87 -17.61 -6.53
N GLU A 3 20.68 -16.57 -6.31
CA GLU A 3 20.71 -15.84 -5.03
C GLU A 3 19.40 -15.08 -4.76
N LEU A 4 18.84 -14.43 -5.79
CA LEU A 4 17.54 -13.75 -5.68
C LEU A 4 16.41 -14.75 -5.41
N LEU A 5 16.42 -15.89 -6.11
CA LEU A 5 15.43 -16.96 -5.89
C LEU A 5 15.50 -17.49 -4.46
N ARG A 6 16.72 -17.76 -3.96
CA ARG A 6 16.93 -18.22 -2.59
C ARG A 6 16.42 -17.20 -1.57
N ARG A 7 16.70 -15.92 -1.77
CA ARG A 7 16.20 -14.85 -0.91
C ARG A 7 14.67 -14.77 -0.94
N CYS A 8 14.04 -14.90 -2.10
CA CYS A 8 12.58 -14.94 -2.21
C CYS A 8 12.00 -16.16 -1.49
N GLU A 9 12.58 -17.34 -1.64
CA GLU A 9 12.16 -18.55 -0.95
C GLU A 9 12.28 -18.42 0.56
N GLU A 10 13.39 -17.87 1.05
CA GLU A 10 13.60 -17.58 2.47
C GLU A 10 12.51 -16.66 3.02
N ILE A 11 12.16 -15.59 2.30
CA ILE A 11 11.11 -14.64 2.73
C ILE A 11 9.73 -15.30 2.71
N ILE A 12 9.39 -16.03 1.65
CA ILE A 12 8.05 -16.61 1.45
C ILE A 12 7.79 -17.74 2.44
N ARG A 13 8.81 -18.53 2.79
CA ARG A 13 8.70 -19.68 3.68
C ARG A 13 8.93 -19.34 5.16
N ASP A 14 9.26 -18.09 5.47
CA ASP A 14 9.58 -17.67 6.83
C ASP A 14 8.32 -17.36 7.66
N VAL A 15 7.88 -18.38 8.39
CA VAL A 15 6.80 -18.30 9.38
C VAL A 15 7.19 -17.62 10.69
N SER A 16 8.44 -17.15 10.84
CA SER A 16 8.90 -16.39 12.00
C SER A 16 8.85 -14.88 11.78
N PHE A 17 8.67 -14.45 10.53
CA PHE A 17 8.67 -13.06 10.08
C PHE A 17 9.95 -12.30 10.48
N ALA A 18 11.10 -12.95 10.34
CA ALA A 18 12.42 -12.39 10.60
C ALA A 18 12.69 -11.11 9.79
N THR A 19 12.19 -11.03 8.56
CA THR A 19 12.28 -9.81 7.73
C THR A 19 11.51 -8.64 8.35
N VAL A 20 10.29 -8.88 8.84
CA VAL A 20 9.49 -7.83 9.51
C VAL A 20 10.14 -7.42 10.83
N ARG A 21 10.66 -8.37 11.60
CA ARG A 21 11.40 -8.10 12.85
C ARG A 21 12.64 -7.24 12.61
N ARG A 22 13.41 -7.54 11.56
CA ARG A 22 14.57 -6.76 11.16
C ARG A 22 14.15 -5.34 10.76
N TRP A 23 13.10 -5.21 9.96
CA TRP A 23 12.56 -3.91 9.59
C TRP A 23 12.13 -3.10 10.82
N LYS A 24 11.43 -3.71 11.79
CA LYS A 24 11.06 -3.06 13.07
C LYS A 24 12.27 -2.65 13.91
N ALA A 25 13.36 -3.41 13.88
CA ALA A 25 14.61 -3.05 14.56
C ALA A 25 15.29 -1.83 13.91
N GLU A 26 15.18 -1.70 12.58
CA GLU A 26 15.68 -0.54 11.83
C GLU A 26 14.75 0.68 11.92
N HIS A 27 13.46 0.45 12.22
CA HIS A 27 12.41 1.47 12.32
C HIS A 27 11.66 1.32 13.65
N PRO A 28 12.23 1.76 14.79
CA PRO A 28 11.67 1.51 16.12
C PRO A 28 10.22 2.02 16.28
N ASP A 29 9.91 3.17 15.67
CA ASP A 29 8.58 3.78 15.66
C ASP A 29 7.72 3.36 14.45
N GLY A 30 8.30 2.62 13.51
CA GLY A 30 7.62 2.14 12.30
C GLY A 30 6.55 1.11 12.66
N LYS A 31 5.39 1.18 12.00
CA LYS A 31 4.31 0.21 12.19
C LYS A 31 4.25 -0.78 11.03
N ALA A 32 4.11 -2.07 11.33
CA ALA A 32 3.91 -3.12 10.34
C ALA A 32 2.46 -3.61 10.37
N ILE A 33 1.76 -3.51 9.24
CA ILE A 33 0.37 -3.92 9.09
C ILE A 33 0.33 -5.15 8.19
N ALA A 34 -0.05 -6.29 8.77
CA ALA A 34 -0.34 -7.48 8.00
C ALA A 34 -1.71 -7.34 7.31
N TYR A 35 -1.86 -7.82 6.09
CA TYR A 35 -3.16 -7.92 5.43
C TYR A 35 -3.44 -9.35 5.00
N PHE A 36 -4.65 -9.81 5.26
CA PHE A 36 -5.12 -11.12 4.82
C PHE A 36 -5.60 -11.03 3.36
N PRO A 37 -5.34 -12.05 2.52
CA PRO A 37 -5.84 -12.12 1.15
C PRO A 37 -7.36 -11.90 1.06
N VAL A 38 -7.90 -11.46 -0.07
CA VAL A 38 -7.28 -11.36 -1.41
C VAL A 38 -6.92 -9.92 -1.79
N TYR A 39 -7.59 -8.95 -1.17
CA TYR A 39 -7.37 -7.54 -1.46
C TYR A 39 -7.35 -6.71 -0.18
N ALA A 40 -6.41 -5.76 -0.14
CA ALA A 40 -6.31 -4.71 0.86
C ALA A 40 -5.80 -3.43 0.18
N PRO A 41 -6.20 -2.23 0.64
CA PRO A 41 -5.70 -0.96 0.13
C PRO A 41 -4.28 -0.70 0.65
N VAL A 42 -3.30 -1.43 0.11
CA VAL A 42 -1.89 -1.37 0.54
C VAL A 42 -1.28 0.01 0.34
N GLU A 43 -1.79 0.76 -0.62
CA GLU A 43 -1.42 2.15 -0.91
C GLU A 43 -1.74 3.07 0.26
N VAL A 44 -2.89 2.86 0.92
CA VAL A 44 -3.28 3.64 2.11
C VAL A 44 -2.36 3.34 3.29
N ILE A 45 -1.99 2.06 3.47
CA ILE A 45 -1.06 1.64 4.53
C ILE A 45 0.33 2.25 4.31
N ALA A 46 0.84 2.17 3.08
CA ALA A 46 2.16 2.69 2.72
C ALA A 46 2.23 4.23 2.84
N ALA A 47 1.18 4.93 2.39
CA ALA A 47 1.05 6.38 2.53
C ALA A 47 1.04 6.83 4.00
N ALA A 48 0.49 6.01 4.90
CA ALA A 48 0.43 6.30 6.33
C ALA A 48 1.73 6.05 7.10
N GLY A 49 2.87 5.84 6.43
CA GLY A 49 4.13 5.59 7.14
C GLY A 49 4.46 4.13 7.42
N MET A 50 3.57 3.20 7.06
CA MET A 50 3.56 1.84 7.61
C MET A 50 4.04 0.80 6.59
N LEU A 51 4.55 -0.35 7.06
CA LEU A 51 4.95 -1.48 6.22
C LEU A 51 3.75 -2.42 5.98
N PRO A 52 3.18 -2.47 4.76
CA PRO A 52 2.17 -3.48 4.40
C PRO A 52 2.83 -4.86 4.19
N VAL A 53 2.27 -5.92 4.78
CA VAL A 53 2.80 -7.29 4.65
C VAL A 53 1.69 -8.29 4.37
N GLY A 54 1.78 -9.05 3.28
CA GLY A 54 0.77 -10.06 2.94
C GLY A 54 0.86 -11.29 3.83
N LEU A 55 -0.22 -11.63 4.53
CA LEU A 55 -0.30 -12.77 5.46
C LEU A 55 -1.07 -13.95 4.85
N HIS A 56 -0.34 -14.93 4.33
CA HIS A 56 -0.89 -16.06 3.56
C HIS A 56 -0.96 -17.38 4.34
N GLY A 57 -1.07 -17.31 5.68
CA GLY A 57 -0.99 -18.49 6.55
C GLY A 57 0.41 -19.11 6.56
N ALA A 58 0.50 -20.36 7.03
CA ALA A 58 1.78 -21.09 7.19
C ALA A 58 1.81 -22.45 6.48
N GLY A 59 0.77 -22.79 5.72
CA GLY A 59 0.71 -24.07 4.98
C GLY A 59 0.93 -25.29 5.88
N ASP A 60 1.80 -26.20 5.45
CA ASP A 60 2.23 -27.40 6.17
C ASP A 60 3.43 -27.17 7.11
N GLN A 61 3.95 -25.94 7.14
CA GLN A 61 5.14 -25.58 7.93
C GLN A 61 4.84 -25.47 9.42
N LEU A 62 3.58 -25.59 9.82
CA LEU A 62 3.14 -25.37 11.18
C LEU A 62 2.05 -26.37 11.55
N GLU A 63 2.32 -27.14 12.60
CA GLU A 63 1.37 -28.10 13.15
C GLU A 63 0.28 -27.35 13.93
N LEU A 64 -0.99 -27.69 13.67
CA LEU A 64 -2.12 -27.06 14.32
C LEU A 64 -2.34 -27.70 15.69
N GLN A 65 -1.95 -27.02 16.76
CA GLN A 65 -2.14 -27.50 18.12
C GLN A 65 -3.23 -26.70 18.86
N HIS A 66 -3.41 -25.42 18.52
CA HIS A 66 -4.29 -24.51 19.25
C HIS A 66 -5.50 -24.05 18.42
N ALA A 67 -5.33 -23.90 17.11
CA ALA A 67 -6.33 -23.36 16.19
C ALA A 67 -7.55 -24.28 16.05
N ASP A 68 -7.37 -25.61 16.12
CA ASP A 68 -8.46 -26.59 16.04
C ASP A 68 -9.42 -26.52 17.25
N ALA A 69 -9.01 -25.86 18.36
CA ALA A 69 -9.91 -25.56 19.47
C ALA A 69 -10.88 -24.39 19.17
N ARG A 70 -10.65 -23.63 18.09
CA ARG A 70 -11.41 -22.41 17.72
C ARG A 70 -12.06 -22.50 16.36
N PHE A 71 -11.50 -23.28 15.46
CA PHE A 71 -12.05 -23.57 14.15
C PHE A 71 -12.23 -25.07 13.98
N GLY A 72 -13.34 -25.46 13.34
CA GLY A 72 -13.56 -26.84 12.97
C GLY A 72 -12.51 -27.34 11.98
N SER A 73 -12.26 -28.65 11.98
CA SER A 73 -11.24 -29.29 11.13
C SER A 73 -11.43 -29.02 9.62
N PHE A 74 -12.67 -28.80 9.19
CA PHE A 74 -13.07 -28.53 7.81
C PHE A 74 -12.80 -27.09 7.33
N ILE A 75 -12.35 -26.19 8.20
CA ILE A 75 -11.97 -24.82 7.81
C ILE A 75 -10.64 -24.83 7.06
N CYS A 76 -10.53 -23.99 6.03
CA CYS A 76 -9.36 -23.94 5.16
C CYS A 76 -8.05 -23.71 5.92
N SER A 77 -6.97 -24.35 5.44
CA SER A 77 -5.65 -24.36 6.09
C SER A 77 -5.09 -22.97 6.32
N ILE A 78 -5.27 -22.04 5.37
CA ILE A 78 -4.80 -20.65 5.49
C ILE A 78 -5.41 -19.95 6.72
N VAL A 79 -6.69 -20.17 7.03
CA VAL A 79 -7.35 -19.57 8.19
C VAL A 79 -6.82 -20.18 9.48
N LYS A 80 -6.76 -21.52 9.55
CA LYS A 80 -6.32 -22.21 10.76
C LYS A 80 -4.85 -21.92 11.09
N THR A 81 -3.98 -21.97 10.08
CA THR A 81 -2.56 -21.68 10.25
C THR A 81 -2.30 -20.21 10.58
N THR A 82 -3.10 -19.28 10.05
CA THR A 82 -3.00 -17.86 10.43
C THR A 82 -3.40 -17.64 11.89
N LEU A 83 -4.45 -18.31 12.37
CA LEU A 83 -4.79 -18.27 13.79
C LEU A 83 -3.68 -18.87 14.64
N GLU A 84 -3.11 -20.00 14.22
CA GLU A 84 -2.02 -20.68 14.92
C GLU A 84 -0.76 -19.80 15.01
N LEU A 85 -0.41 -19.06 13.94
CA LEU A 85 0.65 -18.04 13.98
C LEU A 85 0.38 -16.99 15.07
N GLY A 86 -0.87 -16.58 15.25
CA GLY A 86 -1.26 -15.69 16.35
C GLY A 86 -1.11 -16.33 17.72
N LEU A 87 -1.68 -17.53 17.91
CA LEU A 87 -1.72 -18.24 19.20
C LEU A 87 -0.32 -18.68 19.66
N THR A 88 0.60 -18.91 18.73
CA THR A 88 2.01 -19.24 19.03
C THR A 88 2.90 -18.00 19.14
N GLY A 89 2.33 -16.79 19.12
CA GLY A 89 3.07 -15.53 19.30
C GLY A 89 3.92 -15.11 18.10
N ARG A 90 3.80 -15.80 16.96
CA ARG A 90 4.58 -15.48 15.74
C ARG A 90 4.13 -14.17 15.09
N LEU A 91 2.87 -13.76 15.29
CA LEU A 91 2.35 -12.46 14.83
C LEU A 91 2.79 -11.25 15.69
N ALA A 92 3.63 -11.45 16.72
CA ALA A 92 4.14 -10.38 17.56
C ALA A 92 4.81 -9.18 16.86
N PRO A 93 5.47 -9.29 15.68
CA PRO A 93 6.10 -8.13 15.04
C PRO A 93 5.11 -7.21 14.31
N PHE A 94 3.83 -7.59 14.21
CA PHE A 94 2.80 -6.77 13.56
C PHE A 94 2.08 -5.89 14.57
N ASP A 95 1.85 -4.63 14.20
CA ASP A 95 1.08 -3.66 14.98
C ASP A 95 -0.41 -3.72 14.64
N GLY A 96 -0.75 -4.26 13.46
CA GLY A 96 -2.13 -4.52 13.10
C GLY A 96 -2.33 -5.52 11.97
N LEU A 97 -3.56 -6.04 11.88
CA LEU A 97 -4.03 -6.93 10.83
C LEU A 97 -5.29 -6.35 10.17
N LEU A 98 -5.28 -6.31 8.84
CA LEU A 98 -6.41 -5.93 8.03
C LEU A 98 -6.98 -7.15 7.30
N PHE A 99 -8.28 -7.38 7.45
CA PHE A 99 -9.03 -8.40 6.72
C PHE A 99 -9.98 -7.75 5.73
N SER A 100 -10.40 -8.46 4.69
CA SER A 100 -11.45 -8.02 3.79
C SER A 100 -12.53 -9.08 3.59
N SER A 101 -13.72 -8.65 3.14
CA SER A 101 -14.84 -9.56 2.90
C SER A 101 -14.63 -10.42 1.66
N ILE A 102 -13.97 -11.56 1.87
CA ILE A 102 -13.74 -12.59 0.85
C ILE A 102 -14.59 -13.85 1.05
N CYS A 103 -14.73 -14.31 2.30
CA CYS A 103 -15.47 -15.52 2.67
C CYS A 103 -15.79 -15.50 4.17
N ASP A 104 -16.69 -16.38 4.59
CA ASP A 104 -17.12 -16.47 5.99
C ASP A 104 -15.98 -16.88 6.93
N SER A 105 -15.09 -17.77 6.49
CA SER A 105 -13.95 -18.23 7.30
C SER A 105 -12.97 -17.08 7.61
N ALA A 106 -12.65 -16.24 6.64
CA ALA A 106 -11.76 -15.08 6.83
C ALA A 106 -12.42 -13.99 7.69
N ARG A 107 -13.73 -13.74 7.49
CA ARG A 107 -14.51 -12.86 8.35
C ARG A 107 -14.50 -13.34 9.80
N ASN A 108 -14.76 -14.62 10.03
CA ASN A 108 -14.72 -15.20 11.37
C ASN A 108 -13.32 -15.13 11.98
N LEU A 109 -12.27 -15.39 11.20
CA LEU A 109 -10.88 -15.27 11.65
C LEU A 109 -10.56 -13.88 12.19
N CYS A 110 -10.97 -12.83 11.48
CA CYS A 110 -10.78 -11.45 11.93
C CYS A 110 -11.33 -11.23 13.35
N PHE A 111 -12.58 -11.62 13.60
CA PHE A 111 -13.21 -11.42 14.92
C PHE A 111 -12.64 -12.36 15.99
N VAL A 112 -12.24 -13.58 15.64
CA VAL A 112 -11.54 -14.48 16.56
C VAL A 112 -10.19 -13.88 16.98
N LEU A 113 -9.40 -13.37 16.04
CA LEU A 113 -8.13 -12.70 16.34
C LEU A 113 -8.36 -11.45 17.21
N LYS A 114 -9.31 -10.59 16.84
CA LYS A 114 -9.67 -9.39 17.61
C LYS A 114 -10.04 -9.72 19.05
N ARG A 115 -10.75 -10.84 19.27
CA ARG A 115 -11.12 -11.31 20.62
C ARG A 115 -9.95 -11.88 21.42
N ASN A 116 -9.04 -12.62 20.77
CA ASN A 116 -7.93 -13.29 21.46
C ASN A 116 -6.71 -12.37 21.65
N PHE A 117 -6.59 -11.30 20.86
CA PHE A 117 -5.49 -10.35 20.87
C PHE A 117 -6.00 -8.91 20.97
N PRO A 118 -6.62 -8.50 22.10
CA PRO A 118 -7.24 -7.17 22.23
C PRO A 118 -6.26 -5.99 22.09
N GLN A 119 -4.96 -6.24 22.30
CA GLN A 119 -3.88 -5.26 22.13
C GLN A 119 -3.42 -5.10 20.67
N LEU A 120 -3.77 -6.04 19.79
CA LEU A 120 -3.42 -5.99 18.38
C LEU A 120 -4.52 -5.24 17.63
N TYR A 121 -4.14 -4.25 16.80
CA TYR A 121 -5.12 -3.60 15.96
C TYR A 121 -5.65 -4.60 14.93
N VAL A 122 -6.93 -4.96 15.00
CA VAL A 122 -7.55 -5.86 14.03
C VAL A 122 -8.81 -5.22 13.49
N ASP A 123 -8.84 -5.04 12.17
CA ASP A 123 -9.98 -4.43 11.48
C ASP A 123 -10.38 -5.19 10.22
N PHE A 124 -11.63 -4.99 9.83
CA PHE A 124 -12.27 -5.66 8.72
C PHE A 124 -12.77 -4.62 7.72
N LEU A 125 -12.27 -4.68 6.49
CA LEU A 125 -12.73 -3.90 5.36
C LEU A 125 -13.92 -4.58 4.70
N HIS A 126 -15.07 -3.90 4.70
CA HIS A 126 -16.22 -4.39 3.96
C HIS A 126 -16.11 -3.99 2.49
N LEU A 127 -16.07 -4.99 1.60
CA LEU A 127 -16.13 -4.82 0.17
C LEU A 127 -17.58 -5.04 -0.31
N PRO A 128 -18.05 -4.27 -1.30
CA PRO A 128 -19.39 -4.48 -1.86
C PRO A 128 -19.46 -5.83 -2.58
N HIS A 129 -20.44 -6.67 -2.22
CA HIS A 129 -20.66 -7.94 -2.92
C HIS A 129 -21.17 -7.75 -4.35
N ASN A 130 -21.92 -6.68 -4.61
CA ASN A 130 -22.37 -6.30 -5.95
C ASN A 130 -21.59 -5.06 -6.41
N ALA A 131 -20.40 -5.26 -6.96
CA ALA A 131 -19.53 -4.15 -7.40
C ALA A 131 -20.16 -3.27 -8.50
N GLU A 132 -21.17 -3.76 -9.22
CA GLU A 132 -21.84 -3.03 -10.32
C GLU A 132 -22.97 -2.12 -9.84
N SER A 133 -23.43 -2.26 -8.59
CA SER A 133 -24.46 -1.37 -8.06
C SER A 133 -23.98 0.07 -8.03
N ALA A 134 -24.85 1.01 -8.41
CA ALA A 134 -24.58 2.44 -8.34
C ALA A 134 -24.14 2.89 -6.93
N SER A 135 -24.64 2.22 -5.88
CA SER A 135 -24.30 2.50 -4.48
C SER A 135 -22.95 1.95 -4.02
N SER A 136 -22.34 1.03 -4.77
CA SER A 136 -21.13 0.33 -4.34
C SER A 136 -19.91 1.24 -4.26
N ARG A 137 -19.88 2.26 -5.12
CA ARG A 137 -18.84 3.29 -5.12
C ARG A 137 -18.86 4.12 -3.84
N GLU A 138 -20.04 4.59 -3.46
CA GLU A 138 -20.22 5.37 -2.23
C GLU A 138 -19.95 4.52 -0.99
N PHE A 139 -20.40 3.26 -0.98
CA PHE A 139 -20.09 2.31 0.08
C PHE A 139 -18.58 2.11 0.24
N LEU A 140 -17.86 1.77 -0.82
CA LEU A 140 -16.41 1.53 -0.76
C LEU A 140 -15.64 2.77 -0.29
N ARG A 141 -16.00 3.96 -0.80
CA ARG A 141 -15.41 5.23 -0.38
C ARG A 141 -15.59 5.46 1.13
N SER A 142 -16.79 5.23 1.65
CA SER A 142 -17.06 5.38 3.10
C SER A 142 -16.27 4.38 3.95
N GLU A 143 -16.09 3.15 3.49
CA GLU A 143 -15.27 2.14 4.17
C GLU A 143 -13.78 2.51 4.18
N TYR A 144 -13.25 3.05 3.09
CA TYR A 144 -11.85 3.48 3.04
C TYR A 144 -11.61 4.73 3.89
N ALA A 145 -12.56 5.67 3.89
CA ALA A 145 -12.52 6.81 4.78
C ALA A 145 -12.55 6.37 6.26
N ARG A 146 -13.34 5.34 6.60
CA ARG A 146 -13.37 4.74 7.95
C ARG A 146 -12.02 4.12 8.32
N LEU A 147 -11.41 3.32 7.44
CA LEU A 147 -10.08 2.74 7.67
C LEU A 147 -9.02 3.82 7.85
N LYS A 148 -9.08 4.85 7.00
CA LYS A 148 -8.16 5.99 7.05
C LYS A 148 -8.34 6.83 8.31
N ALA A 149 -9.55 6.98 8.83
CA ALA A 149 -9.78 7.69 10.10
C ALA A 149 -9.06 7.03 11.28
N ALA A 150 -8.74 5.74 11.19
CA ALA A 150 -7.89 5.04 12.16
C ALA A 150 -6.38 5.34 11.99
N LEU A 151 -5.99 6.05 10.92
CA LEU A 151 -4.63 6.42 10.52
C LEU A 151 -4.51 7.97 10.44
N PRO A 152 -4.54 8.69 11.57
CA PRO A 152 -4.64 10.15 11.57
C PRO A 152 -3.38 10.83 11.01
N GLY A 153 -3.57 11.87 10.19
CA GLY A 153 -2.52 12.83 9.82
C GLY A 153 -1.99 12.77 8.37
N THR A 154 -2.54 11.90 7.51
CA THR A 154 -2.10 11.78 6.11
C THR A 154 -3.20 12.22 5.15
N GLU A 155 -2.91 13.15 4.24
CA GLU A 155 -3.77 13.49 3.09
C GLU A 155 -3.21 12.86 1.82
N ILE A 156 -4.07 12.23 1.01
CA ILE A 156 -3.75 11.61 -0.27
C ILE A 156 -4.55 12.36 -1.34
N VAL A 157 -3.85 12.97 -2.28
CA VAL A 157 -4.46 13.73 -3.37
C VAL A 157 -4.16 13.04 -4.69
N ALA A 158 -5.22 12.64 -5.40
CA ALA A 158 -5.10 12.14 -6.76
C ALA A 158 -5.09 13.33 -7.74
N LEU A 159 -4.10 13.39 -8.63
CA LEU A 159 -3.98 14.49 -9.59
C LEU A 159 -3.74 13.91 -10.98
N THR A 160 -4.45 14.46 -11.97
CA THR A 160 -4.22 14.11 -13.38
C THR A 160 -4.39 15.32 -14.29
N MET A 161 -3.66 15.33 -15.41
CA MET A 161 -3.89 16.24 -16.52
C MET A 161 -4.52 15.44 -17.66
N GLY A 162 -5.66 15.90 -18.15
CA GLY A 162 -6.37 15.16 -19.19
C GLY A 162 -7.68 15.78 -19.62
N PRO A 163 -8.33 15.19 -20.63
CA PRO A 163 -9.65 15.64 -21.06
C PRO A 163 -10.71 15.28 -19.99
N PRO A 164 -11.94 15.81 -20.07
CA PRO A 164 -12.97 15.56 -19.06
C PRO A 164 -13.24 14.07 -18.75
N GLN A 165 -13.01 13.17 -19.71
CA GLN A 165 -13.14 11.72 -19.51
C GLN A 165 -12.17 11.16 -18.45
N ALA A 166 -11.05 11.84 -18.18
CA ALA A 166 -10.09 11.44 -17.14
C ALA A 166 -10.68 11.59 -15.72
N GLU A 167 -11.79 12.30 -15.55
CA GLU A 167 -12.54 12.38 -14.30
C GLU A 167 -12.91 10.99 -13.76
N ALA A 168 -13.27 10.05 -14.64
CA ALA A 168 -13.62 8.69 -14.23
C ALA A 168 -12.45 7.96 -13.52
N ALA A 169 -11.20 8.23 -13.94
CA ALA A 169 -10.02 7.68 -13.28
C ALA A 169 -9.79 8.32 -11.90
N LEU A 170 -9.98 9.64 -11.79
CA LEU A 170 -9.88 10.34 -10.51
C LEU A 170 -10.96 9.91 -9.51
N VAL A 171 -12.19 9.70 -9.98
CA VAL A 171 -13.28 9.15 -9.14
C VAL A 171 -12.87 7.78 -8.61
N ARG A 172 -12.25 6.94 -9.43
CA ARG A 172 -11.70 5.66 -8.97
C ARG A 172 -10.60 5.85 -7.90
N CYS A 173 -9.75 6.85 -8.01
CA CYS A 173 -8.76 7.14 -6.97
C CYS A 173 -9.41 7.58 -5.65
N LEU A 174 -10.48 8.38 -5.70
CA LEU A 174 -11.27 8.75 -4.52
C LEU A 174 -11.95 7.52 -3.89
N GLU A 175 -12.47 6.62 -4.72
CA GLU A 175 -13.00 5.32 -4.27
C GLU A 175 -11.93 4.46 -3.61
N LEU A 176 -10.68 4.57 -4.07
CA LEU A 176 -9.51 3.88 -3.53
C LEU A 176 -8.86 4.58 -2.33
N GLY A 177 -9.46 5.65 -1.81
CA GLY A 177 -9.05 6.27 -0.54
C GLY A 177 -8.23 7.55 -0.66
N ALA A 178 -8.14 8.15 -1.85
CA ALA A 178 -7.73 9.55 -1.96
C ALA A 178 -8.77 10.48 -1.32
N ASP A 179 -8.34 11.50 -0.58
CA ASP A 179 -9.26 12.48 0.03
C ASP A 179 -9.78 13.48 -1.00
N ARG A 180 -8.89 13.87 -1.91
CA ARG A 180 -9.14 14.90 -2.92
C ARG A 180 -8.66 14.43 -4.27
N ALA A 181 -9.31 14.97 -5.29
CA ALA A 181 -8.93 14.77 -6.68
C ALA A 181 -8.80 16.13 -7.36
N VAL A 182 -7.78 16.27 -8.22
CA VAL A 182 -7.54 17.46 -9.02
C VAL A 182 -7.45 17.05 -10.49
N LEU A 183 -8.36 17.56 -11.31
CA LEU A 183 -8.32 17.42 -12.75
C LEU A 183 -7.81 18.72 -13.38
N ALA A 184 -6.62 18.68 -13.98
CA ALA A 184 -6.12 19.76 -14.83
C ALA A 184 -6.64 19.55 -16.25
N SER A 185 -7.71 20.25 -16.62
CA SER A 185 -8.34 20.14 -17.94
C SER A 185 -8.52 21.51 -18.60
N ASP A 186 -7.88 21.68 -19.75
CA ASP A 186 -8.06 22.82 -20.66
C ASP A 186 -7.75 22.33 -22.08
N ARG A 187 -8.43 22.88 -23.09
CA ARG A 187 -8.17 22.55 -24.49
C ARG A 187 -6.74 22.89 -24.91
N ARG A 188 -6.10 23.85 -24.24
CA ARG A 188 -4.69 24.24 -24.46
C ARG A 188 -3.71 23.14 -24.05
N PHE A 189 -4.11 22.18 -23.21
CA PHE A 189 -3.27 21.04 -22.82
C PHE A 189 -3.34 19.89 -23.83
N ALA A 190 -4.23 19.95 -24.82
CA ALA A 190 -4.39 18.88 -25.81
C ALA A 190 -3.14 18.77 -26.69
N GLY A 191 -2.63 17.54 -26.86
CA GLY A 191 -1.43 17.27 -27.66
C GLY A 191 -0.13 17.74 -27.01
N ALA A 192 -0.13 17.98 -25.70
CA ALA A 192 1.07 18.25 -24.93
C ALA A 192 2.07 17.08 -25.03
N ASP A 193 3.35 17.41 -25.15
CA ASP A 193 4.45 16.47 -24.97
C ASP A 193 4.75 16.25 -23.48
N THR A 194 5.80 15.50 -23.17
CA THR A 194 6.19 15.18 -21.79
C THR A 194 6.53 16.44 -21.01
N TRP A 195 7.31 17.35 -21.61
CA TRP A 195 7.74 18.58 -20.97
C TRP A 195 6.56 19.51 -20.65
N ALA A 196 5.66 19.73 -21.60
CA ALA A 196 4.46 20.55 -21.37
C ALA A 196 3.53 19.91 -20.34
N THR A 197 3.44 18.57 -20.32
CA THR A 197 2.68 17.81 -19.31
C THR A 197 3.28 18.03 -17.92
N ALA A 198 4.58 17.79 -17.75
CA ALA A 198 5.31 17.94 -16.49
C ALA A 198 5.22 19.38 -15.97
N LEU A 199 5.38 20.39 -16.85
CA LEU A 199 5.25 21.80 -16.50
C LEU A 199 3.84 22.15 -15.99
N THR A 200 2.81 21.63 -16.65
CA THR A 200 1.41 21.85 -16.25
C THR A 200 1.13 21.21 -14.90
N LEU A 201 1.54 19.94 -14.71
CA LEU A 201 1.40 19.23 -13.43
C LEU A 201 2.12 19.96 -12.30
N ALA A 202 3.36 20.41 -12.53
CA ALA A 202 4.13 21.18 -11.56
C ALA A 202 3.43 22.48 -11.16
N ALA A 203 2.87 23.21 -12.13
CA ALA A 203 2.14 24.45 -11.87
C ALA A 203 0.87 24.19 -11.04
N VAL A 204 0.14 23.11 -11.35
CA VAL A 204 -1.06 22.72 -10.59
C VAL A 204 -0.70 22.32 -9.17
N ILE A 205 0.37 21.52 -8.98
CA ILE A 205 0.85 21.13 -7.65
C ILE A 205 1.22 22.37 -6.82
N ARG A 206 2.04 23.28 -7.37
CA ARG A 206 2.41 24.53 -6.69
C ARG A 206 1.20 25.39 -6.31
N ALA A 207 0.16 25.40 -7.14
CA ALA A 207 -1.04 26.20 -6.90
C ALA A 207 -2.00 25.57 -5.90
N THR A 208 -2.08 24.24 -5.84
CA THR A 208 -3.12 23.53 -5.08
C THR A 208 -2.61 22.88 -3.81
N HIS A 209 -1.36 22.43 -3.79
CA HIS A 209 -0.74 21.68 -2.70
C HIS A 209 0.76 22.07 -2.59
N PRO A 210 1.09 23.31 -2.21
CA PRO A 210 2.49 23.76 -2.13
C PRO A 210 3.30 23.04 -1.03
N ASP A 211 2.63 22.50 -0.01
CA ASP A 211 3.24 21.87 1.17
C ASP A 211 3.24 20.33 1.09
N PHE A 212 3.33 19.76 -0.12
CA PHE A 212 3.37 18.30 -0.30
C PHE A 212 4.68 17.69 0.22
N ASP A 213 4.61 16.50 0.81
CA ASP A 213 5.79 15.74 1.24
C ASP A 213 6.29 14.77 0.15
N LEU A 214 5.37 14.11 -0.55
CA LEU A 214 5.72 13.00 -1.44
C LEU A 214 4.83 13.01 -2.69
N ILE A 215 5.45 12.81 -3.85
CA ILE A 215 4.76 12.55 -5.12
C ILE A 215 5.03 11.10 -5.52
N LEU A 216 3.96 10.35 -5.77
CA LEU A 216 4.02 9.00 -6.32
C LEU A 216 3.56 9.01 -7.76
N VAL A 217 4.37 8.45 -8.67
CA VAL A 217 4.03 8.28 -10.07
C VAL A 217 4.24 6.83 -10.53
N GLY A 218 3.61 6.46 -11.64
CA GLY A 218 3.93 5.21 -12.31
C GLY A 218 5.25 5.29 -13.07
N LYS A 219 5.91 4.15 -13.31
CA LYS A 219 7.14 4.04 -14.12
C LYS A 219 6.98 4.70 -15.51
N GLN A 220 5.94 4.30 -16.23
CA GLN A 220 5.61 4.82 -17.55
C GLN A 220 4.14 4.55 -17.86
N ALA A 221 3.52 5.42 -18.68
CA ALA A 221 2.22 5.17 -19.25
C ALA A 221 2.36 4.32 -20.52
N ILE A 222 1.39 3.44 -20.76
CA ILE A 222 1.42 2.46 -21.88
C ILE A 222 1.16 3.08 -23.25
N ASP A 223 0.58 4.27 -23.29
CA ASP A 223 0.17 4.98 -24.51
C ASP A 223 1.31 5.80 -25.12
N GLY A 224 2.13 6.44 -24.26
CA GLY A 224 3.30 7.21 -24.68
C GLY A 224 4.64 6.48 -24.54
N ASP A 225 4.76 5.55 -23.59
CA ASP A 225 5.96 4.75 -23.31
C ASP A 225 7.26 5.56 -23.12
N THR A 226 7.15 6.80 -22.65
CA THR A 226 8.29 7.73 -22.58
C THR A 226 9.09 7.64 -21.27
N ALA A 227 8.43 7.28 -20.16
CA ALA A 227 8.99 7.31 -18.80
C ALA A 227 9.58 8.68 -18.36
N GLN A 228 9.20 9.78 -19.02
CA GLN A 228 9.86 11.09 -18.87
C GLN A 228 9.12 12.08 -17.95
N VAL A 229 7.80 11.99 -17.85
CA VAL A 229 6.98 12.99 -17.12
C VAL A 229 7.34 13.07 -15.64
N GLY A 230 7.54 11.92 -14.98
CA GLY A 230 7.95 11.88 -13.56
C GLY A 230 9.29 12.59 -13.32
N PRO A 231 10.37 12.20 -14.02
CA PRO A 231 11.66 12.88 -13.94
C PRO A 231 11.64 14.38 -14.23
N GLU A 232 10.96 14.79 -15.30
CA GLU A 232 10.83 16.20 -15.67
C GLU A 232 10.05 16.98 -14.60
N LEU A 233 8.98 16.39 -14.04
CA LEU A 233 8.19 16.99 -12.98
C LEU A 233 9.04 17.25 -11.72
N ALA A 234 9.85 16.27 -11.31
CA ALA A 234 10.76 16.42 -10.17
C ALA A 234 11.78 17.55 -10.39
N GLU A 235 12.37 17.63 -11.59
CA GLU A 235 13.32 18.68 -11.95
C GLU A 235 12.67 20.07 -11.93
N ILE A 236 11.46 20.21 -12.51
CA ILE A 236 10.71 21.47 -12.52
C ILE A 236 10.31 21.89 -11.10
N LEU A 237 10.02 20.94 -10.21
CA LEU A 237 9.72 21.21 -8.80
C LEU A 237 10.97 21.44 -7.93
N GLY A 238 12.15 21.09 -8.43
CA GLY A 238 13.42 21.20 -7.71
C GLY A 238 13.55 20.19 -6.56
N ILE A 239 12.98 18.99 -6.72
CA ILE A 239 12.96 17.93 -5.70
C ILE A 239 13.74 16.70 -6.16
N PRO A 240 14.34 15.93 -5.24
CA PRO A 240 14.95 14.64 -5.57
C PRO A 240 13.90 13.65 -6.10
N GLN A 241 14.32 12.81 -7.06
CA GLN A 241 13.51 11.72 -7.60
C GLN A 241 14.20 10.37 -7.45
N ILE A 242 13.41 9.31 -7.27
CA ILE A 242 13.86 7.92 -7.28
C ILE A 242 12.99 7.09 -8.22
N MET A 243 13.41 6.96 -9.47
CA MET A 243 12.72 6.12 -10.46
C MET A 243 12.96 4.62 -10.21
N TYR A 244 12.05 3.80 -10.76
CA TYR A 244 12.09 2.34 -10.71
C TYR A 244 12.00 1.77 -9.28
N GLY A 245 11.29 2.47 -8.39
CA GLY A 245 11.01 1.98 -7.04
C GLY A 245 10.16 0.70 -7.05
N VAL A 246 10.66 -0.35 -6.41
CA VAL A 246 9.93 -1.61 -6.22
C VAL A 246 9.46 -1.82 -4.77
N GLU A 247 10.01 -1.05 -3.84
CA GLU A 247 9.69 -1.08 -2.42
C GLU A 247 10.08 0.25 -1.78
N MET A 248 9.22 0.81 -0.92
CA MET A 248 9.44 2.07 -0.23
C MET A 248 9.21 1.92 1.27
N SER A 249 10.07 2.57 2.06
CA SER A 249 9.94 2.69 3.51
C SER A 249 10.34 4.09 3.96
N TRP A 250 9.91 4.48 5.14
CA TRP A 250 10.25 5.77 5.74
C TRP A 250 11.51 5.61 6.59
N ALA A 251 12.48 6.52 6.49
CA ALA A 251 13.62 6.48 7.39
C ALA A 251 13.17 6.80 8.83
N ALA A 252 13.94 6.37 9.83
CA ALA A 252 13.59 6.47 11.25
C ALA A 252 13.18 7.87 11.76
N ASN A 253 13.52 8.95 11.05
CA ASN A 253 13.15 10.32 11.41
C ASN A 253 11.89 10.86 10.71
N GLY A 254 11.24 10.09 9.83
CA GLY A 254 10.07 10.49 9.05
C GLY A 254 10.32 11.60 8.00
N LYS A 255 11.56 12.09 7.87
CA LYS A 255 11.94 13.20 6.98
C LYS A 255 12.63 12.75 5.71
N ARG A 256 12.82 11.44 5.57
CA ARG A 256 13.45 10.81 4.41
C ARG A 256 12.68 9.57 4.03
N ILE A 257 12.75 9.24 2.76
CA ILE A 257 12.27 7.98 2.21
C ILE A 257 13.48 7.13 1.81
N ARG A 258 13.35 5.82 2.02
CA ARG A 258 14.29 4.80 1.59
C ARG A 258 13.57 3.92 0.57
N VAL A 259 14.07 3.91 -0.65
CA VAL A 259 13.47 3.19 -1.77
C VAL A 259 14.46 2.15 -2.29
N ARG A 260 14.01 0.91 -2.41
CA ARG A 260 14.71 -0.11 -3.18
C ARG A 260 14.29 0.08 -4.63
N ARG A 261 15.25 0.41 -5.50
CA ARG A 261 15.00 0.58 -6.94
C ARG A 261 15.66 -0.51 -7.77
N GLU A 262 15.06 -0.81 -8.91
CA GLU A 262 15.63 -1.66 -9.93
C GLU A 262 16.67 -0.89 -10.76
N ILE A 263 17.80 -1.53 -11.03
CA ILE A 263 18.87 -1.06 -11.94
C ILE A 263 19.24 -2.20 -12.88
N GLU A 264 19.99 -1.91 -13.96
CA GLU A 264 20.35 -2.91 -14.98
C GLU A 264 20.98 -4.19 -14.41
N THR A 265 21.73 -4.07 -13.31
CA THR A 265 22.46 -5.18 -12.68
C THR A 265 21.77 -5.76 -11.45
N GLY A 266 20.55 -5.32 -11.10
CA GLY A 266 19.79 -5.83 -9.97
C GLY A 266 19.04 -4.74 -9.21
N TYR A 267 19.35 -4.59 -7.92
CA TYR A 267 18.65 -3.64 -7.05
C TYR A 267 19.64 -2.87 -6.20
N GLU A 268 19.31 -1.62 -5.93
CA GLU A 268 19.99 -0.83 -4.93
C GLU A 268 18.99 -0.10 -4.04
N VAL A 269 19.45 0.29 -2.86
CA VAL A 269 18.65 1.03 -1.89
C VAL A 269 19.20 2.45 -1.84
N VAL A 270 18.34 3.41 -2.14
CA VAL A 270 18.68 4.84 -2.14
C VAL A 270 17.78 5.58 -1.16
N GLU A 271 18.31 6.68 -0.61
CA GLU A 271 17.57 7.54 0.31
C GLU A 271 17.45 8.96 -0.23
N ALA A 272 16.27 9.56 -0.10
CA ALA A 272 16.01 10.96 -0.45
C ALA A 272 15.37 11.70 0.73
N ARG A 273 15.67 12.99 0.85
CA ARG A 273 14.97 13.90 1.78
C ARG A 273 13.64 14.31 1.17
N LEU A 274 12.62 14.43 2.01
CA LEU A 274 11.34 15.01 1.60
C LEU A 274 11.47 16.54 1.48
N PRO A 275 10.77 17.20 0.53
CA PRO A 275 9.86 16.57 -0.42
C PRO A 275 10.58 15.78 -1.52
N ALA A 276 9.97 14.69 -2.00
CA ALA A 276 10.57 13.82 -3.01
C ALA A 276 9.53 13.24 -3.99
N LEU A 277 10.01 12.75 -5.13
CA LEU A 277 9.22 11.99 -6.11
C LEU A 277 9.71 10.54 -6.20
N VAL A 278 8.79 9.59 -6.27
CA VAL A 278 9.05 8.16 -6.47
C VAL A 278 8.20 7.63 -7.61
#